data_AF-A0A0N5CHV2-F1
#
_entry.id   AF-A0A0N5CHV2-F1
#
_cell.length_a   1.000
_cell.length_b   1.000
_cell.length_c   1.000
_cell.angle_alpha   90.00
_cell.angle_beta   90.00
_cell.angle_gamma   90.00
#
_symmetry.space_group_name_H-M   'P 1'
#
loop_
_entity.id
_entity.type
_entity.pdbx_description
1 polymer ?
#
loop_
_entity_poly.entity_id
_entity_poly.type
_entity_poly.pdbx_seq_one_letter_code
_entity_poly.pdbx_strand_id
1 'polypeptide(L)'
;MADEQKKKRTFRKFSYRGVDLDQLLDMNREQFAALLPARQRRKLARGLSPKHERFIQRILKAKKECPALEKPACIKTHLRDMVILPEMVGGVVGIHSGKTFNQVEIRAEMIGHYLGEFSITYKPVKHGRPGIGATHSSRFIPLNKLLYKRKIFFGLVRKVKLHNKSIYCF
;
A
#
# COMPACT_ATOMS: atom_id res chain seq x y z
N MET A 1 -35.99 19.97 12.05
CA MET A 1 -35.14 19.03 11.29
C MET A 1 -34.33 18.26 12.30
N ALA A 2 -34.59 16.96 12.47
CA ALA A 2 -33.94 16.17 13.52
C ALA A 2 -32.51 15.80 13.08
N ASP A 3 -31.52 16.16 13.89
CA ASP A 3 -30.12 15.76 13.70
C ASP A 3 -29.98 14.25 13.94
N GLU A 4 -29.69 13.51 12.87
CA GLU A 4 -29.34 12.09 12.95
C GLU A 4 -28.04 11.91 13.74
N GLN A 5 -28.15 11.48 14.99
CA GLN A 5 -27.00 11.10 15.81
C GLN A 5 -26.35 9.82 15.25
N LYS A 6 -25.22 9.99 14.53
CA LYS A 6 -24.37 8.87 14.09
C LYS A 6 -23.99 8.00 15.30
N LYS A 7 -24.42 6.73 15.29
CA LYS A 7 -24.01 5.72 16.28
C LYS A 7 -22.47 5.70 16.39
N LYS A 8 -21.95 5.98 17.58
CA LYS A 8 -20.52 5.84 17.89
C LYS A 8 -20.12 4.37 17.63
N ARG A 9 -19.12 4.14 16.78
CA ARG A 9 -18.60 2.79 16.54
C ARG A 9 -18.05 2.26 17.87
N THR A 10 -18.62 1.16 18.37
CA THR A 10 -18.13 0.49 19.57
C THR A 10 -16.71 0.00 19.32
N PHE A 11 -15.80 0.26 20.26
CA PHE A 11 -14.45 -0.27 20.23
C PHE A 11 -14.54 -1.80 20.24
N ARG A 12 -14.12 -2.44 19.14
CA ARG A 12 -14.08 -3.90 19.05
C ARG A 12 -12.84 -4.37 19.79
N LYS A 13 -13.02 -5.13 20.87
CA LYS A 13 -11.94 -5.88 21.49
C LYS A 13 -11.38 -6.84 20.45
N PHE A 14 -10.10 -6.74 20.15
CA PHE A 14 -9.44 -7.63 19.21
C PHE A 14 -9.12 -8.94 19.92
N SER A 15 -9.65 -10.04 19.39
CA SER A 15 -9.27 -11.39 19.78
C SER A 15 -8.78 -12.16 18.56
N TYR A 16 -7.68 -12.87 18.73
CA TYR A 16 -7.13 -13.77 17.72
C TYR A 16 -7.44 -15.21 18.12
N ARG A 17 -8.32 -15.89 17.37
CA ARG A 17 -8.71 -17.29 17.63
C ARG A 17 -9.16 -17.55 19.08
N GLY A 18 -9.84 -16.57 19.69
CA GLY A 18 -10.34 -16.66 21.06
C GLY A 18 -9.35 -16.22 22.15
N VAL A 19 -8.17 -15.72 21.77
CA VAL A 19 -7.16 -15.16 22.69
C VAL A 19 -7.14 -13.64 22.56
N ASP A 20 -7.16 -12.94 23.68
CA ASP A 20 -7.11 -11.47 23.72
C ASP A 20 -5.70 -10.92 23.45
N LEU A 21 -5.61 -9.65 23.02
CA LEU A 21 -4.34 -9.02 22.67
C LEU A 21 -3.33 -8.98 23.81
N ASP A 22 -3.78 -8.67 25.03
CA ASP A 22 -2.91 -8.59 26.21
C ASP A 22 -2.30 -9.97 26.51
N GLN A 23 -3.13 -11.01 26.44
CA GLN A 23 -2.69 -12.38 26.62
C GLN A 23 -1.70 -12.82 25.52
N LEU A 24 -1.89 -12.38 24.27
CA LEU A 24 -0.96 -12.67 23.16
C LEU A 24 0.42 -12.01 23.35
N LEU A 25 0.51 -10.90 24.07
CA LEU A 25 1.78 -10.22 24.36
C LEU A 25 2.59 -10.96 25.43
N ASP A 26 1.91 -11.58 26.39
CA ASP A 26 2.55 -12.32 27.48
C ASP A 26 2.95 -13.76 27.08
N MET A 27 2.35 -14.31 26.02
CA MET A 27 2.64 -15.66 25.53
C MET A 27 4.05 -15.80 24.93
N ASN A 28 4.63 -16.99 25.11
CA ASN A 28 5.88 -17.34 24.44
C ASN A 28 5.67 -17.55 22.92
N ARG A 29 6.71 -17.34 22.12
CA ARG A 29 6.70 -17.46 20.65
C ARG A 29 6.28 -18.86 20.17
N GLU A 30 6.61 -19.90 20.92
CA GLU A 30 6.23 -21.28 20.61
C GLU A 30 4.72 -21.53 20.79
N GLN A 31 4.16 -21.04 21.90
CA GLN A 31 2.72 -21.11 22.18
C GLN A 31 1.95 -20.30 21.14
N PHE A 32 2.45 -19.10 20.80
CA PHE A 32 1.89 -18.28 19.74
C PHE A 32 1.94 -18.98 18.37
N ALA A 33 3.04 -19.68 18.06
CA ALA A 33 3.16 -20.43 16.80
C ALA A 33 2.12 -21.54 16.65
N ALA A 34 1.66 -22.15 17.76
CA ALA A 34 0.60 -23.16 17.74
C ALA A 34 -0.76 -22.60 17.30
N LEU A 35 -1.04 -21.32 17.61
CA LEU A 35 -2.27 -20.63 17.22
C LEU A 35 -2.26 -20.23 15.75
N LEU A 36 -1.10 -20.05 15.13
CA LEU A 36 -0.99 -19.55 13.77
C LEU A 36 -1.33 -20.60 12.69
N PRO A 37 -1.69 -20.18 11.46
CA PRO A 37 -1.84 -21.09 10.33
C PRO A 37 -0.52 -21.80 9.99
N ALA A 38 -0.63 -22.94 9.30
CA ALA A 38 0.48 -23.86 9.06
C ALA A 38 1.73 -23.20 8.43
N ARG A 39 1.55 -22.21 7.55
CA ARG A 39 2.65 -21.53 6.85
C ARG A 39 3.52 -20.71 7.81
N GLN A 40 2.88 -19.92 8.67
CA GLN A 40 3.55 -19.07 9.65
C GLN A 40 4.16 -19.91 10.77
N ARG A 41 3.43 -20.93 11.24
CA ARG A 41 3.93 -21.91 12.21
C ARG A 41 5.21 -22.58 11.72
N ARG A 42 5.25 -23.03 10.45
CA ARG A 42 6.45 -23.62 9.83
C ARG A 42 7.62 -22.64 9.79
N LYS A 43 7.37 -21.34 9.56
CA LYS A 43 8.44 -20.34 9.56
C LYS A 43 9.02 -20.12 10.96
N LEU A 44 8.16 -20.01 11.97
CA LEU A 44 8.58 -19.85 13.37
C LEU A 44 9.30 -21.11 13.89
N ALA A 45 8.81 -22.31 13.57
CA ALA A 45 9.43 -23.57 13.96
C ALA A 45 10.82 -23.80 13.36
N ARG A 46 11.10 -23.22 12.19
CA ARG A 46 12.45 -23.23 11.58
C ARG A 46 13.41 -22.22 12.18
N GLY A 47 12.90 -21.29 13.01
CA GLY A 47 13.67 -20.18 13.56
C GLY A 47 13.65 -18.93 12.69
N LEU A 48 13.87 -17.78 13.35
CA LEU A 48 14.01 -16.47 12.71
C LEU A 48 15.48 -16.25 12.31
N SER A 49 15.72 -15.64 11.15
CA SER A 49 17.09 -15.24 10.79
C SER A 49 17.55 -14.09 11.70
N PRO A 50 18.86 -13.92 11.96
CA PRO A 50 19.38 -12.78 12.72
C PRO A 50 19.01 -11.41 12.14
N LYS A 51 18.65 -11.34 10.85
CA LYS A 51 18.13 -10.13 10.21
C LYS A 51 16.72 -9.78 10.72
N HIS A 52 15.87 -10.79 10.89
CA HIS A 52 14.51 -10.63 11.41
C HIS A 52 14.53 -10.20 12.88
N GLU A 53 15.41 -10.78 13.69
CA GLU A 53 15.55 -10.41 15.11
C GLU A 53 16.01 -8.96 15.30
N ARG A 54 17.04 -8.53 14.55
CA ARG A 54 17.48 -7.14 14.54
C ARG A 54 16.37 -6.18 14.12
N PHE A 55 15.51 -6.61 13.21
CA PHE A 55 14.36 -5.81 12.79
C PHE A 55 13.31 -5.67 13.90
N ILE A 56 12.99 -6.75 14.62
CA ILE A 56 12.10 -6.70 15.79
C ILE A 56 12.67 -5.76 16.86
N GLN A 57 13.96 -5.91 17.19
CA GLN A 57 14.62 -5.06 18.19
C GLN A 57 14.56 -3.57 17.83
N ARG A 58 14.72 -3.23 16.54
CA ARG A 58 14.57 -1.84 16.07
C ARG A 58 13.15 -1.31 16.31
N ILE A 59 12.12 -2.12 16.07
CA ILE A 59 10.72 -1.73 16.32
C ILE A 59 10.47 -1.53 17.81
N LEU A 60 10.94 -2.46 18.65
CA LEU A 60 10.82 -2.34 20.10
C LEU A 60 11.52 -1.09 20.64
N LYS A 61 12.72 -0.80 20.12
CA LYS A 61 13.45 0.43 20.46
C LYS A 61 12.66 1.68 20.05
N ALA A 62 12.18 1.73 18.81
CA ALA A 62 11.37 2.86 18.35
C ALA A 62 10.10 3.04 19.19
N LYS A 63 9.40 1.97 19.57
CA LYS A 63 8.22 2.05 20.46
C LYS A 63 8.56 2.62 21.83
N LYS A 64 9.72 2.27 22.40
CA LYS A 64 10.17 2.77 23.72
C LYS A 64 10.54 4.25 23.71
N GLU A 65 11.12 4.73 22.60
CA GLU A 65 11.58 6.12 22.47
C GLU A 65 10.44 7.12 22.24
N CYS A 66 9.20 6.65 22.04
CA CYS A 66 8.09 7.53 21.65
C CYS A 66 7.36 8.12 22.87
N PRO A 67 7.00 9.42 22.82
CA PRO A 67 6.14 10.02 23.82
C PRO A 67 4.71 9.46 23.71
N ALA A 68 3.98 9.44 24.83
CA ALA A 68 2.75 8.67 25.06
C ALA A 68 1.50 9.07 24.21
N LEU A 69 1.65 9.86 23.15
CA LEU A 69 0.55 10.25 22.25
C LEU A 69 0.94 10.31 20.77
N GLU A 70 2.23 10.14 20.46
CA GLU A 70 2.73 10.27 19.09
C GLU A 70 2.96 8.91 18.44
N LYS A 71 2.89 8.89 17.10
CA LYS A 71 3.18 7.68 16.33
C LYS A 71 4.67 7.41 16.32
N PRO A 72 5.08 6.13 16.42
CA PRO A 72 6.50 5.82 16.43
C PRO A 72 7.20 6.09 15.11
N ALA A 73 8.51 6.34 15.22
CA ALA A 73 9.35 6.60 14.07
C ALA A 73 9.25 5.46 13.03
N CYS A 74 9.09 5.85 11.76
CA CYS A 74 8.90 4.91 10.66
C CYS A 74 10.18 4.11 10.38
N ILE A 75 10.13 2.79 10.56
CA ILE A 75 11.27 1.91 10.28
C ILE A 75 11.17 1.35 8.87
N LYS A 76 12.14 1.69 8.01
CA LYS A 76 12.23 1.16 6.64
C LYS A 76 12.79 -0.26 6.63
N THR A 77 12.15 -1.14 5.87
CA THR A 77 12.55 -2.54 5.72
C THR A 77 12.36 -3.06 4.29
N HIS A 78 13.22 -3.99 3.90
CA HIS A 78 13.09 -4.79 2.67
C HIS A 78 12.58 -6.22 2.98
N LEU A 79 12.45 -6.58 4.26
CA LEU A 79 12.04 -7.91 4.71
C LEU A 79 10.53 -8.08 4.54
N ARG A 80 10.11 -8.51 3.34
CA ARG A 80 8.69 -8.80 3.01
C ARG A 80 8.24 -10.17 3.48
N ASP A 81 9.18 -11.02 3.84
CA ASP A 81 8.97 -12.39 4.28
C ASP A 81 8.70 -12.49 5.79
N MET A 82 8.80 -11.40 6.54
CA MET A 82 8.58 -11.39 7.99
C MET A 82 7.09 -11.56 8.34
N VAL A 83 6.80 -12.37 9.35
CA VAL A 83 5.46 -12.50 9.94
C VAL A 83 5.25 -11.40 10.98
N ILE A 84 4.07 -10.80 11.01
CA ILE A 84 3.71 -9.81 12.03
C ILE A 84 3.52 -10.52 13.37
N LEU A 85 4.36 -10.17 14.34
CA LEU A 85 4.30 -10.62 15.72
C LEU A 85 3.45 -9.65 16.57
N PRO A 86 2.84 -10.13 17.67
CA PRO A 86 2.02 -9.29 18.54
C PRO A 86 2.83 -8.12 19.14
N GLU A 87 4.12 -8.33 19.42
CA GLU A 87 5.06 -7.30 19.91
C GLU A 87 5.13 -6.05 19.00
N MET A 88 4.91 -6.23 17.69
CA MET A 88 5.05 -5.18 16.67
C MET A 88 3.80 -4.30 16.52
N VAL A 89 2.69 -4.63 17.19
CA VAL A 89 1.44 -3.88 17.11
C VAL A 89 1.64 -2.45 17.58
N GLY A 90 1.09 -1.48 16.83
CA GLY A 90 1.28 -0.04 17.07
C GLY A 90 2.59 0.52 16.49
N GLY A 91 3.47 -0.31 15.92
CA GLY A 91 4.65 0.15 15.19
C GLY A 91 4.30 0.67 13.79
N VAL A 92 5.08 1.63 13.29
CA VAL A 92 4.98 2.11 11.91
C VAL A 92 6.17 1.58 11.09
N VAL A 93 5.86 0.79 10.06
CA VAL A 93 6.85 0.12 9.23
C VAL A 93 6.74 0.58 7.78
N GLY A 94 7.87 0.98 7.20
CA GLY A 94 8.00 1.26 5.78
C GLY A 94 8.39 0.00 5.00
N ILE A 95 7.47 -0.65 4.32
CA ILE A 95 7.72 -1.87 3.54
C ILE A 95 8.13 -1.50 2.11
N HIS A 96 9.28 -2.00 1.66
CA HIS A 96 9.75 -1.76 0.30
C HIS A 96 8.89 -2.49 -0.74
N SER A 97 8.34 -1.74 -1.70
CA SER A 97 7.54 -2.27 -2.82
C SER A 97 8.39 -2.63 -4.06
N GLY A 98 9.68 -2.31 -4.08
CA GLY A 98 10.58 -2.40 -5.24
C GLY A 98 10.89 -1.04 -5.87
N LYS A 99 10.12 0.00 -5.55
CA LYS A 99 10.35 1.38 -5.97
C LYS A 99 10.27 2.36 -4.80
N THR A 100 9.20 2.27 -4.02
CA THR A 100 8.94 3.14 -2.87
C THR A 100 8.85 2.33 -1.58
N PHE A 101 9.01 3.01 -0.44
CA PHE A 101 8.68 2.47 0.87
C PHE A 101 7.26 2.88 1.23
N ASN A 102 6.36 1.91 1.34
CA ASN A 102 4.98 2.15 1.72
C ASN A 102 4.90 2.12 3.24
N GLN A 103 4.46 3.21 3.85
CA GLN A 103 4.31 3.30 5.31
C GLN A 103 3.02 2.60 5.73
N VAL A 104 3.15 1.58 6.58
CA VAL A 104 2.06 0.79 7.12
C VAL A 104 2.11 0.85 8.63
N GLU A 105 1.01 1.27 9.23
CA GLU A 105 0.78 1.22 10.67
C GLU A 105 0.24 -0.17 11.02
N ILE A 106 0.94 -0.89 11.90
CA ILE A 106 0.59 -2.27 12.25
C ILE A 106 -0.60 -2.26 13.20
N ARG A 107 -1.75 -2.73 12.70
CA ARG A 107 -2.96 -2.96 13.49
C ARG A 107 -2.99 -4.38 14.05
N ALA A 108 -3.72 -4.59 15.13
CA ALA A 108 -3.88 -5.91 15.73
C ALA A 108 -4.51 -6.94 14.76
N GLU A 109 -5.41 -6.49 13.87
CA GLU A 109 -6.02 -7.32 12.82
C GLU A 109 -5.01 -7.95 11.84
N MET A 110 -3.80 -7.41 11.78
CA MET A 110 -2.75 -7.87 10.86
C MET A 110 -1.87 -8.97 11.45
N ILE A 111 -2.10 -9.38 12.71
CA ILE A 111 -1.31 -10.44 13.37
C ILE A 111 -1.39 -11.74 12.57
N GLY A 112 -0.23 -12.37 12.35
CA GLY A 112 -0.13 -13.61 11.59
C GLY A 112 -0.09 -13.44 10.07
N HIS A 113 -0.23 -12.24 9.53
CA HIS A 113 0.01 -11.96 8.11
C HIS A 113 1.50 -11.69 7.84
N TYR A 114 1.93 -11.85 6.59
CA TYR A 114 3.26 -11.43 6.16
C TYR A 114 3.29 -9.93 5.84
N LEU A 115 4.38 -9.25 6.16
CA LEU A 115 4.57 -7.83 5.79
C LEU A 115 4.42 -7.61 4.28
N GLY A 116 4.83 -8.58 3.46
CA GLY A 116 4.72 -8.51 2.01
C GLY A 116 3.29 -8.35 1.48
N GLU A 117 2.28 -8.77 2.23
CA GLU A 117 0.85 -8.70 1.83
C GLU A 117 0.32 -7.26 1.83
N PHE A 118 0.88 -6.38 2.68
CA PHE A 118 0.44 -5.00 2.82
C PHE A 118 1.09 -4.05 1.81
N SER A 119 2.00 -4.54 0.98
CA SER A 119 2.70 -3.74 -0.03
C SER A 119 2.56 -4.38 -1.41
N ILE A 120 1.70 -3.78 -2.22
CA ILE A 120 1.46 -4.19 -3.61
C ILE A 120 2.69 -3.80 -4.45
N THR A 121 3.32 -4.77 -5.09
CA THR A 121 4.54 -4.56 -5.90
C THR A 121 4.30 -3.95 -7.26
N TYR A 122 3.09 -4.12 -7.80
CA TYR A 122 2.71 -3.66 -9.12
C TYR A 122 1.66 -2.56 -9.00
N LYS A 123 1.48 -1.81 -10.09
CA LYS A 123 0.36 -0.87 -10.19
C LYS A 123 -0.84 -1.61 -10.80
N PRO A 124 -2.01 -1.63 -10.14
CA PRO A 124 -3.17 -2.28 -10.71
C PRO A 124 -3.49 -1.67 -12.07
N VAL A 125 -3.54 -2.51 -13.10
CA VAL A 125 -3.81 -2.09 -14.47
C VAL A 125 -5.31 -1.83 -14.59
N LYS A 126 -5.68 -0.59 -14.86
CA LYS A 126 -7.05 -0.26 -15.29
C LYS A 126 -7.05 -0.31 -16.81
N HIS A 127 -7.83 -1.23 -17.37
CA HIS A 127 -8.01 -1.26 -18.82
C HIS A 127 -8.65 0.05 -19.27
N GLY A 128 -7.93 0.81 -20.09
CA GLY A 128 -8.48 1.97 -20.78
C GLY A 128 -9.31 1.54 -21.98
N ARG A 129 -9.78 2.52 -22.76
CA ARG A 129 -10.34 2.23 -24.07
C ARG A 129 -9.26 1.58 -24.94
N PRO A 130 -9.55 0.44 -25.61
CA PRO A 130 -8.63 -0.12 -26.57
C PRO A 130 -8.23 0.95 -27.59
N GLY A 131 -6.93 1.15 -27.79
CA GLY A 131 -6.45 2.04 -28.84
C GLY A 131 -6.92 1.56 -30.21
N ILE A 132 -7.09 2.47 -31.17
CA ILE A 132 -7.34 2.12 -32.57
C ILE A 132 -6.17 1.25 -33.03
N GLY A 133 -6.42 -0.03 -33.37
CA GLY A 133 -5.38 -1.02 -33.73
C GLY A 133 -5.09 -2.09 -32.67
N ALA A 134 -5.66 -2.02 -31.45
CA ALA A 134 -5.38 -2.96 -30.37
C ALA A 134 -6.28 -4.23 -30.40
N THR A 135 -7.44 -4.17 -31.04
CA THR A 135 -8.36 -5.32 -31.19
C THR A 135 -8.07 -6.06 -32.49
N HIS A 136 -8.12 -7.40 -32.49
CA HIS A 136 -7.84 -8.24 -33.67
C HIS A 136 -8.71 -7.87 -34.89
N SER A 137 -9.90 -7.30 -34.67
CA SER A 137 -10.80 -6.78 -35.71
C SER A 137 -10.36 -5.47 -36.37
N SER A 138 -9.53 -4.67 -35.70
CA SER A 138 -9.04 -3.37 -36.20
C SER A 138 -7.77 -3.48 -37.05
N ARG A 139 -7.20 -4.69 -37.17
CA ARG A 139 -6.00 -4.97 -37.98
C ARG A 139 -6.27 -4.84 -39.48
N PHE A 140 -7.53 -4.99 -39.90
CA PHE A 140 -7.95 -4.84 -41.28
C PHE A 140 -8.73 -3.52 -41.45
N ILE A 141 -8.01 -2.48 -41.85
CA ILE A 141 -8.61 -1.23 -42.35
C ILE A 141 -8.65 -1.35 -43.88
N PRO A 142 -9.80 -1.52 -44.52
CA PRO A 142 -9.86 -1.47 -45.98
C PRO A 142 -9.48 -0.06 -46.43
N LEU A 143 -8.40 0.04 -47.22
CA LEU A 143 -7.85 1.29 -47.77
C LEU A 143 -8.86 2.10 -48.62
N ASN A 144 -10.02 1.53 -48.95
CA ASN A 144 -11.04 2.16 -49.81
C ASN A 144 -11.86 3.30 -49.18
N LYS A 145 -11.62 3.71 -47.92
CA LYS A 145 -12.32 4.86 -47.30
C LYS A 145 -11.48 6.12 -47.09
N LEU A 146 -10.24 6.18 -47.58
CA LEU A 146 -9.40 7.39 -47.46
C LEU A 146 -9.58 8.43 -48.58
N LEU A 147 -10.41 8.16 -49.59
CA LEU A 147 -10.60 9.08 -50.73
C LEU A 147 -11.78 10.08 -50.59
N TYR A 148 -12.55 10.08 -49.50
CA TYR A 148 -13.74 10.95 -49.38
C TYR A 148 -13.73 11.98 -48.24
N LYS A 149 -12.54 12.43 -47.79
CA LYS A 149 -12.42 13.55 -46.82
C LYS A 149 -11.37 14.61 -47.20
N ARG A 150 -11.19 14.86 -48.49
CA ARG A 150 -10.51 16.07 -49.00
C ARG A 150 -11.52 16.96 -49.74
N LYS A 151 -12.43 17.58 -48.99
CA LYS A 151 -13.12 18.80 -49.46
C LYS A 151 -13.74 19.53 -48.27
N ILE A 152 -13.40 20.82 -48.22
CA ILE A 152 -14.04 21.91 -47.44
C ILE A 152 -13.49 22.09 -46.01
N PHE A 153 -12.39 22.85 -45.89
CA PHE A 153 -12.33 23.99 -44.96
C PHE A 153 -11.26 24.99 -45.47
N PHE A 154 -11.71 25.89 -46.34
CA PHE A 154 -10.96 27.07 -46.78
C PHE A 154 -11.39 28.24 -45.88
N GLY A 155 -10.44 28.86 -45.18
CA GLY A 155 -10.57 30.22 -44.65
C GLY A 155 -11.35 30.40 -43.35
N LEU A 156 -10.61 30.54 -42.23
CA LEU A 156 -10.75 31.74 -41.39
C LEU A 156 -9.48 31.93 -40.55
N VAL A 157 -8.56 32.74 -41.06
CA VAL A 157 -7.51 33.37 -40.27
C VAL A 157 -8.16 34.36 -39.31
N ARG A 158 -8.15 34.09 -38.01
CA ARG A 158 -8.44 35.10 -36.97
C ARG A 158 -7.37 35.09 -35.88
N LYS A 159 -6.39 35.97 -36.10
CA LYS A 159 -5.83 36.97 -35.16
C LYS A 159 -5.47 36.47 -33.74
N VAL A 160 -4.22 36.04 -33.59
CA VAL A 160 -3.51 36.05 -32.29
C VAL A 160 -3.28 37.50 -31.89
N LYS A 161 -3.90 37.94 -30.79
CA LYS A 161 -3.64 39.25 -30.18
C LYS A 161 -2.58 39.05 -29.11
N LEU A 162 -1.30 39.12 -29.51
CA LEU A 162 -0.17 39.25 -28.60
C LEU A 162 0.07 40.74 -28.36
N HIS A 163 -0.20 41.19 -27.14
CA HIS A 163 0.19 42.51 -26.64
C HIS A 163 0.41 42.40 -25.14
N ASN A 164 1.66 42.23 -24.69
CA ASN A 164 2.41 43.33 -24.08
C ASN A 164 3.81 42.90 -23.67
N LYS A 165 4.71 43.86 -23.85
CA LYS A 165 6.17 43.81 -23.84
C LYS A 165 6.78 43.66 -22.44
N SER A 166 8.04 43.26 -22.48
CA SER A 166 9.16 43.58 -21.59
C SER A 166 9.17 42.95 -20.20
N ILE A 167 10.19 42.12 -19.97
CA ILE A 167 11.28 42.41 -19.03
C ILE A 167 12.55 41.72 -19.56
N TYR A 168 13.63 42.50 -19.66
CA TYR A 168 15.00 42.08 -19.93
C TYR A 168 15.59 41.38 -18.70
N CYS A 169 16.43 40.36 -18.91
CA CYS A 169 17.62 40.14 -18.12
C CYS A 169 18.67 39.52 -19.05
N PHE A 170 19.91 40.02 -18.93
CA PHE A 170 21.09 39.62 -19.69
C PHE A 170 21.33 38.11 -19.71
#